data_AF-A0A1R1XHL7-F1
#
_entry.id   AF-A0A1R1XHL7-F1
#
_cell.length_a   1.000
_cell.length_b   1.000
_cell.length_c   1.000
_cell.angle_alpha   90.00
_cell.angle_beta   90.00
_cell.angle_gamma   90.00
#
_symmetry.space_group_name_H-M   'P 1'
#
loop_
_entity.id
_entity.type
_entity.pdbx_description
1 polymer ?
#
loop_
_entity_poly.entity_id
_entity_poly.type
_entity_poly.pdbx_seq_one_letter_code
_entity_poly.pdbx_strand_id
1 'polypeptide(L)'
;MEERILPKFKEILSHIIKNDDVAYIKESFDYVSMIQKKFVRDGLVPSSPFSYLWSQNRANQSKNRYTNIFPYDYNRVVLEHRSKSKPPKNIFASVEEAKNSIFELSNDLKSEYLDSAYDNGYINASWIQPPLNISNTEYIATQGPTNKTSGDFWDMVYENRCPVIVMLTKTVESGYEKCSEYWPTNINIPKSYGKVTVTLISETDAVNGSTKLREFIVSSNHKFAVNNNNKQEICKVTQYHFLGWPDKFIPHSTKNLQELLTHTRNTKLSAYSSQPFINQFSPIDNANASSIEHNNIDSQYHLNKFLNSETIFLPSTGPTIVHCSAGCGRTGTFIILDIICEYFKNNKDYSGDIIYDLFFAFRLQRVYFIQTLDQLLFVYSFIYKYLNEPPQ
;
A
#
# COMPACT_ATOMS: atom_id res chain seq x y z
N MET A 1 42.66 9.61 10.18
CA MET A 1 41.87 8.39 9.99
C MET A 1 40.52 8.66 10.60
N GLU A 2 39.51 8.90 9.76
CA GLU A 2 38.14 9.12 10.22
C GLU A 2 37.64 7.84 10.89
N GLU A 3 37.37 7.90 12.20
CA GLU A 3 36.58 6.90 12.90
C GLU A 3 35.22 6.82 12.21
N ARG A 4 34.99 5.73 11.48
CA ARG A 4 33.64 5.37 11.02
C ARG A 4 32.79 5.14 12.26
N ILE A 5 31.92 6.10 12.56
CA ILE A 5 30.84 5.97 13.54
C ILE A 5 30.08 4.68 13.20
N LEU A 6 30.12 3.70 14.10
CA LEU A 6 29.41 2.44 13.93
C LEU A 6 27.89 2.72 13.90
N PRO A 7 27.09 2.07 13.03
CA PRO A 7 25.65 2.32 12.96
C PRO A 7 24.91 1.90 14.26
N LYS A 8 24.14 2.79 14.88
CA LYS A 8 23.50 2.57 16.20
C LYS A 8 22.41 1.49 16.19
N PHE A 9 21.59 1.40 15.13
CA PHE A 9 20.46 0.46 15.12
C PHE A 9 20.89 -1.01 15.03
N LYS A 10 21.96 -1.34 14.28
CA LYS A 10 22.41 -2.73 14.13
C LYS A 10 22.92 -3.31 15.45
N GLU A 11 23.52 -2.48 16.31
CA GLU A 11 23.92 -2.86 17.66
C GLU A 11 22.69 -3.09 18.55
N ILE A 12 21.73 -2.17 18.55
CA ILE A 12 20.46 -2.29 19.28
C ILE A 12 19.75 -3.59 18.88
N LEU A 13 19.61 -3.84 17.58
CA LEU A 13 18.96 -5.02 17.05
C LEU A 13 19.72 -6.30 17.41
N SER A 14 21.06 -6.26 17.38
CA SER A 14 21.88 -7.39 17.82
C SER A 14 21.71 -7.67 19.31
N HIS A 15 21.58 -6.63 20.15
CA HIS A 15 21.32 -6.78 21.57
C HIS A 15 19.95 -7.42 21.82
N ILE A 16 18.90 -6.89 21.17
CA ILE A 16 17.53 -7.41 21.28
C ILE A 16 17.46 -8.89 20.86
N ILE A 17 18.07 -9.25 19.72
CA ILE A 17 18.01 -10.63 19.20
C ILE A 17 18.93 -11.58 19.95
N LYS A 18 20.18 -11.22 20.24
CA LYS A 18 21.15 -12.14 20.87
C LYS A 18 20.84 -12.44 22.32
N ASN A 19 20.23 -11.50 23.04
CA ASN A 19 19.82 -11.71 24.42
C ASN A 19 18.43 -12.35 24.53
N ASP A 20 17.82 -12.71 23.39
CA ASP A 20 16.44 -13.17 23.31
C ASP A 20 15.49 -12.25 24.09
N ASP A 21 15.68 -10.93 23.91
CA ASP A 21 14.93 -9.89 24.61
C ASP A 21 13.54 -9.71 23.97
N VAL A 22 12.83 -10.84 23.90
CA VAL A 22 11.41 -10.93 23.56
C VAL A 22 10.58 -10.12 24.56
N ALA A 23 11.08 -9.93 25.79
CA ALA A 23 10.46 -9.10 26.81
C ALA A 23 10.34 -7.64 26.34
N TYR A 24 11.43 -7.01 25.86
CA TYR A 24 11.38 -5.66 25.32
C TYR A 24 10.38 -5.50 24.17
N ILE A 25 10.40 -6.43 23.20
CA ILE A 25 9.48 -6.38 22.04
C ILE A 25 8.04 -6.55 22.51
N LYS A 26 7.80 -7.45 23.46
CA LYS A 26 6.47 -7.69 24.04
C LYS A 26 5.97 -6.48 24.83
N GLU A 27 6.79 -5.89 25.68
CA GLU A 27 6.45 -4.69 26.44
C GLU A 27 6.11 -3.53 25.51
N SER A 28 6.92 -3.35 24.46
CA SER A 28 6.65 -2.37 23.40
C SER A 28 5.31 -2.64 22.70
N PHE A 29 5.04 -3.89 22.31
CA PHE A 29 3.78 -4.28 21.70
C PHE A 29 2.57 -4.03 22.61
N ASP A 30 2.70 -4.39 23.89
CA ASP A 30 1.65 -4.24 24.90
C ASP A 30 1.36 -2.75 25.18
N TYR A 31 2.40 -1.92 25.26
CA TYR A 31 2.29 -0.47 25.44
C TYR A 31 1.53 0.20 24.28
N VAL A 32 1.94 -0.05 23.03
CA VAL A 32 1.26 0.52 21.85
C VAL A 32 -0.17 -0.02 21.73
N SER A 33 -0.38 -1.30 22.05
CA SER A 33 -1.72 -1.89 22.06
C SER A 33 -2.63 -1.29 23.12
N MET A 34 -2.10 -0.96 24.31
CA MET A 34 -2.84 -0.28 25.37
C MET A 34 -3.30 1.11 24.91
N ILE A 35 -2.40 1.90 24.32
CA ILE A 35 -2.71 3.22 23.76
C ILE A 35 -3.82 3.11 22.70
N GLN A 36 -3.65 2.20 21.74
CA GLN A 36 -4.62 2.05 20.66
C GLN A 36 -6.00 1.60 21.16
N LYS A 37 -6.09 0.74 22.18
CA LYS A 37 -7.37 0.36 22.80
C LYS A 37 -8.14 1.57 23.33
N LYS A 38 -7.45 2.56 23.89
CA LYS A 38 -8.07 3.82 24.34
C LYS A 38 -8.68 4.57 23.15
N PHE A 39 -7.93 4.74 22.06
CA PHE A 39 -8.41 5.42 20.85
C PHE A 39 -9.59 4.69 20.20
N VAL A 40 -9.51 3.36 20.10
CA VAL A 40 -10.61 2.56 19.54
C VAL A 40 -11.87 2.70 20.39
N ARG A 41 -11.76 2.68 21.73
CA ARG A 41 -12.91 2.88 22.63
C ARG A 41 -13.55 4.26 22.44
N ASP A 42 -12.72 5.28 22.25
CA ASP A 42 -13.17 6.67 22.14
C ASP A 42 -13.50 7.07 20.69
N GLY A 43 -13.41 6.14 19.72
CA GLY A 43 -13.55 6.47 18.29
C GLY A 43 -14.98 6.76 17.80
N LEU A 44 -15.98 6.56 18.66
CA LEU A 44 -17.35 7.06 18.44
C LEU A 44 -17.58 8.46 19.01
N VAL A 45 -16.60 9.04 19.70
CA VAL A 45 -16.70 10.38 20.24
C VAL A 45 -16.36 11.37 19.12
N PRO A 46 -17.27 12.28 18.70
CA PRO A 46 -17.01 13.20 17.60
C PRO A 46 -15.83 14.15 17.83
N SER A 47 -15.52 14.45 19.09
CA SER A 47 -14.35 15.25 19.45
C SER A 47 -13.03 14.47 19.48
N SER A 48 -13.07 13.15 19.26
CA SER A 48 -11.88 12.32 19.18
C SER A 48 -11.16 12.52 17.85
N PRO A 49 -9.85 12.79 17.85
CA PRO A 49 -9.07 12.88 16.61
C PRO A 49 -8.87 11.52 15.94
N PHE A 50 -9.03 10.44 16.70
CA PHE A 50 -8.99 9.06 16.22
C PHE A 50 -10.41 8.49 16.07
N SER A 51 -11.37 9.35 15.70
CA SER A 51 -12.74 8.93 15.41
C SER A 51 -12.81 8.05 14.17
N TYR A 52 -13.88 7.25 14.05
CA TYR A 52 -14.18 6.44 12.87
C TYR A 52 -15.68 6.52 12.51
N LEU A 53 -16.29 7.68 12.74
CA LEU A 53 -17.73 7.92 12.59
C LEU A 53 -18.23 7.60 11.19
N TRP A 54 -17.42 7.88 10.16
CA TRP A 54 -17.75 7.59 8.77
C TRP A 54 -18.00 6.11 8.52
N SER A 55 -17.25 5.26 9.20
CA SER A 55 -17.38 3.81 9.09
C SER A 55 -18.68 3.29 9.69
N GLN A 56 -19.28 4.07 10.60
CA GLN A 56 -20.50 3.72 11.32
C GLN A 56 -21.77 4.31 10.69
N ASN A 57 -21.64 5.22 9.72
CA ASN A 57 -22.76 5.69 8.92
C ASN A 57 -23.51 4.49 8.34
N ARG A 58 -24.85 4.50 8.42
CA ARG A 58 -25.71 3.37 8.01
C ARG A 58 -25.42 2.90 6.58
N ALA A 59 -25.10 3.82 5.67
CA ALA A 59 -24.74 3.51 4.28
C ALA A 59 -23.38 2.79 4.14
N ASN A 60 -22.46 2.99 5.09
CA ASN A 60 -21.07 2.52 5.02
C ASN A 60 -20.81 1.25 5.81
N GLN A 61 -21.65 0.92 6.81
CA GLN A 61 -21.45 -0.28 7.63
C GLN A 61 -21.26 -1.56 6.80
N SER A 62 -22.04 -1.71 5.72
CA SER A 62 -21.94 -2.87 4.82
C SER A 62 -20.70 -2.91 3.93
N LYS A 63 -19.93 -1.81 3.89
CA LYS A 63 -18.67 -1.70 3.15
C LYS A 63 -17.45 -2.16 3.98
N ASN A 64 -17.65 -2.44 5.27
CA ASN A 64 -16.62 -2.95 6.15
C ASN A 64 -16.63 -4.48 6.18
N ARG A 65 -15.49 -5.12 5.88
CA ARG A 65 -15.36 -6.59 5.96
C ARG A 65 -15.45 -7.08 7.40
N TYR A 66 -14.93 -6.29 8.34
CA TYR A 66 -14.93 -6.60 9.77
C TYR A 66 -15.60 -5.49 10.56
N THR A 67 -16.41 -5.85 11.55
CA THR A 67 -17.23 -4.91 12.35
C THR A 67 -16.44 -4.16 13.42
N ASN A 68 -15.12 -4.36 13.48
CA ASN A 68 -14.24 -3.76 14.48
C ASN A 68 -12.94 -3.23 13.86
N ILE A 69 -12.87 -3.11 12.54
CA ILE A 69 -11.68 -2.63 11.82
C ILE A 69 -12.11 -1.50 10.91
N PHE A 70 -11.77 -0.28 11.30
CA PHE A 70 -12.20 0.93 10.63
C PHE A 70 -10.99 1.83 10.36
N PRO A 71 -10.94 2.56 9.23
CA PRO A 71 -10.01 3.66 9.08
C PRO A 71 -10.35 4.75 10.10
N TYR A 72 -9.35 5.45 10.63
CA TYR A 72 -9.60 6.69 11.33
C TYR A 72 -10.05 7.75 10.34
N ASP A 73 -10.94 8.63 10.78
CA ASP A 73 -11.59 9.58 9.89
C ASP A 73 -10.61 10.62 9.35
N TYR A 74 -9.62 11.04 10.13
CA TYR A 74 -8.66 12.09 9.76
C TYR A 74 -7.76 11.72 8.56
N ASN A 75 -7.47 10.43 8.37
CA ASN A 75 -6.60 9.94 7.29
C ASN A 75 -7.25 8.85 6.43
N ARG A 76 -8.58 8.70 6.49
CA ARG A 76 -9.28 7.78 5.59
C ARG A 76 -9.06 8.23 4.14
N VAL A 77 -9.02 7.26 3.22
CA VAL A 77 -9.12 7.60 1.81
C VAL A 77 -10.57 8.00 1.51
N VAL A 78 -10.74 9.15 0.85
CA VAL A 78 -12.04 9.69 0.44
C VAL A 78 -12.21 9.44 -1.05
N LEU A 79 -13.32 8.84 -1.47
CA LEU A 79 -13.61 8.70 -2.89
C LEU A 79 -14.30 9.96 -3.39
N GLU A 80 -13.72 10.63 -4.39
CA GLU A 80 -14.23 11.90 -4.89
C GLU A 80 -14.49 11.86 -6.40
N HIS A 81 -15.70 12.25 -6.80
CA HIS A 81 -16.13 12.23 -8.19
C HIS A 81 -15.39 13.22 -9.13
N ARG A 82 -14.59 14.17 -8.61
CA ARG A 82 -14.09 15.31 -9.40
C ARG A 82 -12.65 15.79 -9.10
N SER A 83 -12.01 15.33 -8.04
CA SER A 83 -10.61 15.68 -7.70
C SER A 83 -9.86 14.47 -7.16
N LYS A 84 -8.55 14.38 -7.43
CA LYS A 84 -7.69 13.39 -6.79
C LYS A 84 -7.81 13.54 -5.27
N SER A 85 -8.16 12.48 -4.55
CA SER A 85 -7.93 12.47 -3.10
C SER A 85 -6.45 12.67 -2.86
N LYS A 86 -6.10 13.75 -2.16
CA LYS A 86 -4.73 13.95 -1.69
C LYS A 86 -4.59 13.25 -0.34
N PRO A 87 -3.40 12.71 -0.03
CA PRO A 87 -3.12 12.34 1.34
C PRO A 87 -3.32 13.57 2.24
N PRO A 88 -3.76 13.38 3.50
CA PRO A 88 -3.71 14.44 4.49
C PRO A 88 -2.28 14.97 4.63
N LYS A 89 -2.13 16.15 5.22
CA LYS A 89 -0.82 16.66 5.59
C LYS A 89 -0.14 15.63 6.49
N ASN A 90 1.09 15.24 6.18
CA ASN A 90 1.83 14.37 7.07
C ASN A 90 2.08 15.12 8.39
N ILE A 91 1.42 14.64 9.44
CA ILE A 91 1.48 15.22 10.78
C ILE A 91 2.68 14.74 11.60
N PHE A 92 3.49 13.81 11.09
CA PHE A 92 4.67 13.29 11.77
C PHE A 92 5.94 13.83 11.10
N ALA A 93 6.55 14.90 11.63
CA ALA A 93 7.86 15.34 11.11
C ALA A 93 8.97 14.42 11.64
N SER A 94 8.87 14.00 12.90
CA SER A 94 9.77 13.01 13.52
C SER A 94 9.02 11.97 14.36
N VAL A 95 9.76 10.94 14.77
CA VAL A 95 9.28 9.89 15.67
C VAL A 95 9.09 10.42 17.09
N GLU A 96 10.03 11.24 17.57
CA GLU A 96 9.95 11.88 18.88
C GLU A 96 8.70 12.74 19.00
N GLU A 97 8.34 13.49 17.95
CA GLU A 97 7.08 14.23 17.88
C GLU A 97 5.87 13.30 17.96
N ALA A 98 5.87 12.19 17.21
CA ALA A 98 4.79 11.21 17.27
C ALA A 98 4.56 10.71 18.70
N LYS A 99 5.65 10.46 19.45
CA LYS A 99 5.62 9.95 20.83
C LYS A 99 5.23 11.02 21.85
N ASN A 100 5.85 12.18 21.80
CA ASN A 100 5.74 13.23 22.83
C ASN A 100 4.41 13.98 22.75
N SER A 101 3.81 14.03 21.56
CA SER A 101 2.66 14.90 21.32
C SER A 101 1.36 14.15 21.08
N ILE A 102 1.18 12.86 21.47
CA ILE A 102 -0.13 12.17 21.31
C ILE A 102 -1.33 13.05 21.71
N PHE A 103 -1.19 13.83 22.79
CA PHE A 103 -2.23 14.75 23.27
C PHE A 103 -2.28 16.10 22.51
N GLU A 104 -1.17 16.62 22.02
CA GLU A 104 -1.10 17.89 21.25
C GLU A 104 -1.46 17.66 19.77
N LEU A 105 -0.94 16.59 19.18
CA LEU A 105 -1.28 16.01 17.86
C LEU A 105 -2.78 15.75 17.74
N SER A 106 -3.43 15.46 18.87
CA SER A 106 -4.88 15.33 18.97
C SER A 106 -5.63 16.59 18.52
N ASN A 107 -5.05 17.78 18.73
CA ASN A 107 -5.63 19.06 18.30
C ASN A 107 -5.40 19.32 16.80
N ASP A 108 -4.21 19.01 16.28
CA ASP A 108 -3.88 19.20 14.87
C ASP A 108 -4.73 18.28 13.97
N LEU A 109 -4.83 17.01 14.36
CA LEU A 109 -5.70 16.01 13.71
C LEU A 109 -7.16 16.44 13.71
N LYS A 110 -7.62 17.06 14.80
CA LYS A 110 -8.98 17.56 14.92
C LYS A 110 -9.23 18.75 13.98
N SER A 111 -8.25 19.62 13.76
CA SER A 111 -8.37 20.72 12.80
C SER A 111 -8.51 20.21 11.36
N GLU A 112 -7.72 19.21 10.98
CA GLU A 112 -7.77 18.62 9.63
C GLU A 112 -9.08 17.85 9.40
N TYR A 113 -9.59 17.17 10.43
CA TYR A 113 -10.88 16.48 10.39
C TYR A 113 -12.09 17.44 10.24
N LEU A 114 -12.12 18.56 10.98
CA LEU A 114 -13.27 19.46 11.02
C LEU A 114 -13.41 20.39 9.82
N ASP A 115 -12.32 20.69 9.11
CA ASP A 115 -12.32 21.58 7.93
C ASP A 115 -12.92 20.90 6.69
N SER A 116 -13.29 19.63 6.82
CA SER A 116 -13.70 18.83 5.70
C SER A 116 -15.21 18.81 5.47
N ALA A 117 -15.63 19.52 4.42
CA ALA A 117 -16.95 19.37 3.80
C ALA A 117 -17.12 17.99 3.11
N TYR A 118 -16.72 16.91 3.76
CA TYR A 118 -16.87 15.56 3.24
C TYR A 118 -18.34 15.17 3.37
N ASP A 119 -19.11 15.28 2.28
CA ASP A 119 -20.27 14.41 1.99
C ASP A 119 -19.83 13.27 1.04
N ASN A 120 -18.51 13.05 0.97
CA ASN A 120 -17.82 12.42 -0.15
C ASN A 120 -17.40 10.98 0.20
N GLY A 121 -17.43 10.12 -0.81
CA GLY A 121 -17.51 8.67 -0.74
C GLY A 121 -16.59 7.95 0.25
N TYR A 122 -17.00 6.74 0.61
CA TYR A 122 -16.38 5.92 1.63
C TYR A 122 -15.78 4.63 1.07
N ILE A 123 -14.56 4.34 1.51
CA ILE A 123 -13.91 3.05 1.43
C ILE A 123 -13.13 2.78 2.73
N ASN A 124 -13.04 1.53 3.17
CA ASN A 124 -12.25 1.15 4.33
C ASN A 124 -10.75 1.12 3.97
N ALA A 125 -10.15 2.30 3.88
CA ALA A 125 -8.74 2.48 3.55
C ALA A 125 -8.17 3.68 4.32
N SER A 126 -6.89 3.63 4.66
CA SER A 126 -6.15 4.69 5.33
C SER A 126 -4.91 5.06 4.54
N TRP A 127 -4.64 6.35 4.42
CA TRP A 127 -3.31 6.83 4.03
C TRP A 127 -2.31 6.46 5.13
N ILE A 128 -1.16 5.92 4.71
CA ILE A 128 -0.04 5.59 5.60
C ILE A 128 1.18 6.37 5.14
N GLN A 129 1.67 7.26 5.99
CA GLN A 129 2.80 8.14 5.74
C GLN A 129 3.83 7.98 6.86
N PRO A 130 5.06 7.53 6.57
CA PRO A 130 6.13 7.49 7.56
C PRO A 130 6.49 8.89 8.07
N PRO A 131 7.11 9.00 9.26
CA PRO A 131 7.76 10.25 9.68
C PRO A 131 8.70 10.78 8.59
N LEU A 132 8.64 12.09 8.32
CA LEU A 132 9.35 12.72 7.19
C LEU A 132 10.87 12.55 7.27
N ASN A 133 11.44 12.46 8.47
CA ASN A 133 12.86 12.19 8.68
C ASN A 133 13.28 10.75 8.29
N ILE A 134 12.32 9.82 8.15
CA ILE A 134 12.57 8.44 7.74
C ILE A 134 12.39 8.29 6.23
N SER A 135 11.19 8.58 5.73
CA SER A 135 10.83 8.38 4.33
C SER A 135 9.70 9.32 3.91
N ASN A 136 9.61 9.59 2.61
CA ASN A 136 8.49 10.29 1.99
C ASN A 136 7.59 9.33 1.18
N THR A 137 7.85 8.03 1.25
CA THR A 137 7.10 7.01 0.50
C THR A 137 5.72 6.82 1.12
N GLU A 138 4.68 7.16 0.38
CA GLU A 138 3.28 7.02 0.82
C GLU A 138 2.66 5.70 0.35
N TYR A 139 1.74 5.19 1.17
CA TYR A 139 0.98 3.97 0.93
C TYR A 139 -0.50 4.18 1.21
N ILE A 140 -1.34 3.32 0.64
CA ILE A 140 -2.72 3.12 1.07
C ILE A 140 -2.84 1.73 1.66
N ALA A 141 -3.19 1.65 2.95
CA ALA A 141 -3.53 0.39 3.61
C ALA A 141 -5.05 0.20 3.59
N THR A 142 -5.52 -0.92 3.04
CA THR A 142 -6.96 -1.18 2.86
C THR A 142 -7.31 -2.63 3.15
N GLN A 143 -8.60 -2.90 3.41
CA GLN A 143 -9.10 -4.27 3.53
C GLN A 143 -9.07 -5.00 2.19
N GLY A 144 -9.12 -6.33 2.22
CA GLY A 144 -9.40 -7.14 1.04
C GLY A 144 -10.80 -6.80 0.52
N PRO A 145 -10.95 -6.33 -0.73
CA PRO A 145 -12.25 -5.93 -1.27
C PRO A 145 -13.29 -7.02 -1.11
N THR A 146 -14.54 -6.62 -0.84
CA THR A 146 -15.70 -7.51 -0.91
C THR A 146 -16.32 -7.40 -2.31
N ASN A 147 -17.23 -8.31 -2.64
CA ASN A 147 -18.04 -8.19 -3.87
C ASN A 147 -18.79 -6.84 -3.95
N LYS A 148 -19.19 -6.25 -2.82
CA LYS A 148 -19.88 -4.95 -2.77
C LYS A 148 -18.94 -3.76 -2.93
N THR A 149 -17.66 -3.92 -2.62
CA THR A 149 -16.68 -2.83 -2.59
C THR A 149 -15.58 -2.96 -3.63
N SER A 150 -15.67 -3.91 -4.55
CA SER A 150 -14.69 -4.04 -5.65
C SER A 150 -14.73 -2.84 -6.60
N GLY A 151 -15.93 -2.27 -6.83
CA GLY A 151 -16.08 -1.00 -7.55
C GLY A 151 -15.38 0.16 -6.83
N ASP A 152 -15.73 0.36 -5.54
CA ASP A 152 -15.09 1.38 -4.69
C ASP A 152 -13.55 1.23 -4.67
N PHE A 153 -13.04 -0.01 -4.65
CA PHE A 153 -11.61 -0.29 -4.67
C PHE A 153 -10.94 0.15 -5.97
N TRP A 154 -11.55 -0.12 -7.13
CA TRP A 154 -10.98 0.32 -8.41
C TRP A 154 -11.15 1.83 -8.65
N ASP A 155 -12.23 2.43 -8.16
CA ASP A 155 -12.37 3.88 -8.09
C ASP A 155 -11.18 4.47 -7.30
N MET A 156 -10.87 3.93 -6.12
CA MET A 156 -9.72 4.35 -5.32
C MET A 156 -8.39 4.21 -6.06
N VAL A 157 -8.13 3.06 -6.70
CA VAL A 157 -6.90 2.78 -7.46
C VAL A 157 -6.73 3.79 -8.59
N TYR A 158 -7.80 4.05 -9.34
CA TYR A 158 -7.80 4.93 -10.50
C TYR A 158 -7.66 6.41 -10.08
N GLU A 159 -8.50 6.89 -9.16
CA GLU A 159 -8.52 8.28 -8.66
C GLU A 159 -7.15 8.68 -8.09
N ASN A 160 -6.48 7.75 -7.39
CA ASN A 160 -5.17 7.97 -6.79
C ASN A 160 -3.99 7.63 -7.72
N ARG A 161 -4.25 7.16 -8.94
CA ARG A 161 -3.23 6.78 -9.94
C ARG A 161 -2.21 5.79 -9.41
N CYS A 162 -2.67 4.80 -8.64
CA CYS A 162 -1.82 3.82 -7.97
C CYS A 162 -1.17 2.86 -8.99
N PRO A 163 0.16 2.85 -9.13
CA PRO A 163 0.83 1.97 -10.10
C PRO A 163 0.88 0.51 -9.63
N VAL A 164 0.86 0.28 -8.32
CA VAL A 164 1.13 -1.02 -7.71
C VAL A 164 0.08 -1.37 -6.66
N ILE A 165 -0.42 -2.60 -6.72
CA ILE A 165 -1.25 -3.24 -5.71
C ILE A 165 -0.49 -4.44 -5.14
N VAL A 166 -0.39 -4.55 -3.82
CA VAL A 166 0.18 -5.70 -3.12
C VAL A 166 -0.94 -6.41 -2.34
N MET A 167 -1.25 -7.64 -2.74
CA MET A 167 -2.27 -8.50 -2.12
C MET A 167 -1.58 -9.61 -1.32
N LEU A 168 -1.73 -9.58 0.00
CA LEU A 168 -1.01 -10.44 0.95
C LEU A 168 -1.90 -11.54 1.57
N THR A 169 -2.94 -11.96 0.85
CA THR A 169 -3.87 -13.00 1.31
C THR A 169 -4.44 -13.73 0.10
N LYS A 170 -4.71 -15.03 0.26
CA LYS A 170 -5.51 -15.77 -0.72
C LYS A 170 -6.96 -15.28 -0.66
N THR A 171 -7.76 -15.54 -1.70
CA THR A 171 -9.19 -15.19 -1.68
C THR A 171 -9.95 -15.96 -0.60
N VAL A 172 -9.55 -17.20 -0.33
CA VAL A 172 -10.07 -18.06 0.74
C VAL A 172 -8.90 -18.63 1.54
N GLU A 173 -8.99 -18.54 2.87
CA GLU A 173 -8.04 -19.14 3.80
C GLU A 173 -8.79 -19.86 4.92
N SER A 174 -8.41 -21.10 5.21
CA SER A 174 -9.09 -21.99 6.18
C SER A 174 -10.61 -22.08 5.99
N GLY A 175 -11.08 -22.04 4.75
CA GLY A 175 -12.51 -22.11 4.41
C GLY A 175 -13.29 -20.80 4.51
N TYR A 176 -12.64 -19.69 4.89
CA TYR A 176 -13.29 -18.38 5.00
C TYR A 176 -12.82 -17.44 3.89
N GLU A 177 -13.76 -16.73 3.26
CA GLU A 177 -13.43 -15.67 2.30
C GLU A 177 -12.66 -14.53 3.01
N LYS A 178 -11.44 -14.27 2.54
CA LYS A 178 -10.56 -13.21 3.03
C LYS A 178 -10.54 -12.00 2.12
N CYS A 179 -10.79 -12.21 0.82
CA CYS A 179 -10.80 -11.20 -0.22
C CYS A 179 -11.62 -11.73 -1.39
N SER A 180 -12.50 -10.91 -1.95
CA SER A 180 -13.20 -11.27 -3.19
C SER A 180 -12.25 -11.16 -4.39
N GLU A 181 -12.54 -11.90 -5.45
CA GLU A 181 -11.81 -11.78 -6.71
C GLU A 181 -12.23 -10.50 -7.44
N TYR A 182 -11.55 -9.40 -7.13
CA TYR A 182 -11.88 -8.08 -7.64
C TYR A 182 -11.29 -7.79 -9.04
N TRP A 183 -10.66 -8.76 -9.70
CA TRP A 183 -10.03 -8.57 -11.02
C TRP A 183 -10.71 -9.42 -12.11
N PRO A 184 -10.66 -9.01 -13.39
CA PRO A 184 -11.07 -9.87 -14.50
C PRO A 184 -10.09 -11.04 -14.65
N THR A 185 -10.61 -12.24 -14.96
CA THR A 185 -9.82 -13.47 -15.12
C THR A 185 -9.52 -13.82 -16.57
N ASN A 186 -10.29 -13.28 -17.53
CA ASN A 186 -10.03 -13.48 -18.94
C ASN A 186 -9.12 -12.35 -19.48
N ILE A 187 -7.98 -12.75 -20.04
CA ILE A 187 -7.02 -11.84 -20.68
C ILE A 187 -7.71 -11.10 -21.84
N ASN A 188 -7.47 -9.79 -21.92
CA ASN A 188 -7.98 -8.89 -22.95
C ASN A 188 -9.52 -8.78 -23.03
N ILE A 189 -10.25 -9.23 -22.01
CA ILE A 189 -11.70 -9.03 -21.90
C ILE A 189 -11.96 -7.97 -20.81
N PRO A 190 -12.41 -6.76 -21.19
CA PRO A 190 -12.72 -5.70 -20.23
C PRO A 190 -13.88 -6.09 -19.32
N LYS A 191 -13.78 -5.76 -18.03
CA LYS A 191 -14.86 -5.92 -17.04
C LYS A 191 -15.11 -4.60 -16.32
N SER A 192 -16.38 -4.20 -16.26
CA SER A 192 -16.79 -2.97 -15.57
C SER A 192 -16.83 -3.17 -14.06
N TYR A 193 -16.27 -2.21 -13.33
CA TYR A 193 -16.28 -2.11 -11.87
C TYR A 193 -16.73 -0.70 -11.49
N GLY A 194 -18.05 -0.48 -11.43
CA GLY A 194 -18.59 0.85 -11.12
C GLY A 194 -18.26 1.87 -12.21
N LYS A 195 -17.42 2.86 -11.88
CA LYS A 195 -17.11 3.99 -12.77
C LYS A 195 -15.92 3.73 -13.67
N VAL A 196 -15.22 2.61 -13.47
CA VAL A 196 -14.06 2.24 -14.28
C VAL A 196 -14.25 0.89 -14.95
N THR A 197 -13.48 0.66 -16.00
CA THR A 197 -13.37 -0.63 -16.67
C THR A 197 -11.93 -1.11 -16.55
N VAL A 198 -11.78 -2.35 -16.09
CA VAL A 198 -10.49 -3.01 -15.84
C VAL A 198 -10.31 -4.13 -16.83
N THR A 199 -9.14 -4.20 -17.46
CA THR A 199 -8.78 -5.26 -18.42
C THR A 199 -7.50 -5.93 -17.96
N LEU A 200 -7.52 -7.26 -17.81
CA LEU A 200 -6.32 -8.06 -17.55
C LEU A 200 -5.50 -8.17 -18.83
N ILE A 201 -4.22 -7.80 -18.76
CA ILE A 201 -3.29 -7.84 -19.89
C ILE A 201 -2.42 -9.09 -19.83
N SER A 202 -1.89 -9.39 -18.65
CA SER A 202 -1.01 -10.53 -18.43
C SER A 202 -1.20 -11.07 -17.02
N GLU A 203 -1.06 -12.39 -16.87
CA GLU A 203 -0.94 -13.07 -15.58
C GLU A 203 0.26 -14.02 -15.68
N THR A 204 1.23 -13.86 -14.78
CA THR A 204 2.44 -14.70 -14.73
C THR A 204 2.80 -15.07 -13.30
N ASP A 205 3.64 -16.08 -13.15
CA ASP A 205 4.27 -16.39 -11.87
C ASP A 205 5.52 -15.52 -11.65
N ALA A 206 5.69 -15.04 -10.42
CA ALA A 206 6.83 -14.25 -9.97
C ALA A 206 7.31 -14.74 -8.59
N VAL A 207 8.47 -14.26 -8.15
CA VAL A 207 9.03 -14.55 -6.80
C VAL A 207 9.09 -16.07 -6.55
N ASN A 208 9.77 -16.79 -7.43
CA ASN A 208 9.91 -18.25 -7.37
C ASN A 208 8.55 -19.00 -7.29
N GLY A 209 7.52 -18.51 -7.98
CA GLY A 209 6.17 -19.11 -7.99
C GLY A 209 5.33 -18.81 -6.75
N SER A 210 5.84 -18.03 -5.80
CA SER A 210 5.09 -17.64 -4.59
C SER A 210 4.19 -16.42 -4.79
N THR A 211 4.24 -15.79 -5.96
CA THR A 211 3.45 -14.60 -6.29
C THR A 211 2.82 -14.75 -7.67
N LYS A 212 1.53 -14.43 -7.79
CA LYS A 212 0.90 -14.17 -9.10
C LYS A 212 1.06 -12.69 -9.43
N LEU A 213 1.70 -12.39 -10.55
CA LEU A 213 1.87 -11.05 -11.09
C LEU A 213 0.79 -10.81 -12.13
N ARG A 214 0.05 -9.70 -12.02
CA ARG A 214 -0.95 -9.30 -13.00
C ARG A 214 -0.74 -7.89 -13.45
N GLU A 215 -0.88 -7.66 -14.75
CA GLU A 215 -0.89 -6.31 -15.32
C GLU A 215 -2.29 -5.97 -15.82
N PHE A 216 -2.74 -4.78 -15.49
CA PHE A 216 -4.06 -4.27 -15.84
C PHE A 216 -3.96 -2.96 -16.59
N ILE A 217 -4.91 -2.75 -17.50
CA ILE A 217 -5.29 -1.43 -17.98
C ILE A 217 -6.62 -1.05 -17.36
N VAL A 218 -6.63 0.09 -16.69
CA VAL A 218 -7.82 0.65 -16.05
C VAL A 218 -8.19 1.91 -16.79
N SER A 219 -9.46 2.05 -17.13
CA SER A 219 -10.00 3.17 -17.90
C SER A 219 -11.23 3.74 -17.22
N SER A 220 -11.40 5.07 -17.27
CA SER A 220 -12.65 5.69 -16.83
C SER A 220 -13.79 5.34 -17.80
N ASN A 221 -14.98 5.04 -17.28
CA ASN A 221 -16.19 4.88 -18.08
C ASN A 221 -16.74 6.24 -18.55
N HIS A 222 -16.33 7.33 -17.90
CA HIS A 222 -16.63 8.69 -18.37
C HIS A 222 -15.61 9.11 -19.43
N LYS A 223 -16.11 9.29 -20.66
CA LYS A 223 -15.35 9.94 -21.73
C LYS A 223 -15.49 11.46 -21.62
N PHE A 224 -14.43 12.20 -21.92
CA PHE A 224 -14.46 13.66 -21.99
C PHE A 224 -14.13 14.13 -23.40
N ALA A 225 -14.77 15.22 -23.81
CA ALA A 225 -14.55 15.81 -25.12
C ALA A 225 -13.28 16.67 -25.08
N VAL A 226 -12.31 16.36 -25.94
CA VAL A 226 -11.17 17.23 -26.24
C VAL A 226 -11.19 17.49 -27.73
N ASN A 227 -11.31 18.76 -28.13
CA ASN A 227 -11.36 19.17 -29.55
C ASN A 227 -12.38 18.37 -30.38
N ASN A 228 -13.62 18.24 -29.87
CA ASN A 228 -14.73 17.49 -30.48
C ASN A 228 -14.52 15.96 -30.61
N ASN A 229 -13.44 15.40 -30.08
CA ASN A 229 -13.20 13.96 -30.01
C ASN A 229 -13.36 13.46 -28.57
N ASN A 230 -14.06 12.34 -28.40
CA ASN A 230 -14.22 11.69 -27.10
C ASN A 230 -12.92 10.96 -26.74
N LYS A 231 -12.20 11.48 -25.76
CA LYS A 231 -10.99 10.85 -25.22
C LYS A 231 -11.32 9.98 -24.01
N GLN A 232 -10.57 8.88 -23.87
CA GLN A 232 -10.62 8.02 -22.70
C GLN A 232 -9.27 8.02 -22.00
N GLU A 233 -9.27 8.35 -20.72
CA GLU A 233 -8.09 8.23 -19.87
C GLU A 233 -7.90 6.79 -19.42
N ILE A 234 -6.64 6.34 -19.47
CA ILE A 234 -6.24 5.01 -19.01
C ILE A 234 -5.00 5.09 -18.11
N CYS A 235 -4.84 4.14 -17.21
CA CYS A 235 -3.59 3.92 -16.46
C CYS A 235 -3.23 2.43 -16.42
N LYS A 236 -1.93 2.16 -16.28
CA LYS A 236 -1.41 0.80 -16.06
C LYS A 236 -1.28 0.54 -14.57
N VAL A 237 -1.78 -0.61 -14.13
CA VAL A 237 -1.71 -1.05 -12.73
C VAL A 237 -1.13 -2.45 -12.67
N THR A 238 -0.15 -2.67 -11.81
CA THR A 238 0.46 -3.98 -11.58
C THR A 238 0.06 -4.51 -10.21
N GLN A 239 -0.53 -5.70 -10.14
CA GLN A 239 -0.84 -6.40 -8.89
C GLN A 239 0.18 -7.51 -8.62
N TYR A 240 0.73 -7.50 -7.43
CA TYR A 240 1.49 -8.60 -6.85
C TYR A 240 0.62 -9.33 -5.81
N HIS A 241 0.11 -10.51 -6.18
CA HIS A 241 -0.67 -11.37 -5.30
C HIS A 241 0.22 -12.44 -4.67
N PHE A 242 0.72 -12.14 -3.47
CA PHE A 242 1.62 -12.99 -2.71
C PHE A 242 0.85 -14.14 -2.04
N LEU A 243 1.11 -15.36 -2.53
CA LEU A 243 0.48 -16.60 -2.06
C LEU A 243 1.31 -17.31 -0.98
N GLY A 244 2.54 -16.86 -0.76
CA GLY A 244 3.50 -17.44 0.19
C GLY A 244 3.24 -17.11 1.66
N TRP A 245 2.24 -16.30 1.99
CA TRP A 245 1.90 -15.98 3.38
C TRP A 245 0.92 -17.01 3.96
N PRO A 246 1.30 -17.76 5.01
CA PRO A 246 0.42 -18.74 5.64
C PRO A 246 -0.76 -18.10 6.40
N ASP A 247 -1.88 -18.82 6.48
CA ASP A 247 -3.02 -18.37 7.30
C ASP A 247 -2.63 -18.40 8.79
N LYS A 248 -2.95 -17.33 9.53
CA LYS A 248 -2.65 -17.14 10.97
C LYS A 248 -1.17 -17.17 11.40
N PHE A 249 -0.21 -17.36 10.48
CA PHE A 249 1.22 -17.45 10.80
C PHE A 249 2.07 -16.40 10.07
N ILE A 250 3.38 -16.46 10.31
CA ILE A 250 4.42 -15.66 9.63
C ILE A 250 5.04 -16.47 8.48
N PRO A 251 5.56 -15.82 7.41
CA PRO A 251 6.21 -16.52 6.30
C PRO A 251 7.43 -17.33 6.77
N HIS A 252 7.53 -18.59 6.35
CA HIS A 252 8.69 -19.46 6.67
C HIS A 252 9.97 -19.04 5.92
N SER A 253 9.84 -18.40 4.77
CA SER A 253 10.96 -17.92 3.96
C SER A 253 10.94 -16.40 3.89
N THR A 254 12.01 -15.77 4.39
CA THR A 254 12.23 -14.32 4.26
C THR A 254 12.62 -13.93 2.84
N LYS A 255 13.21 -14.85 2.06
CA LYS A 255 13.73 -14.59 0.71
C LYS A 255 12.63 -14.13 -0.26
N ASN A 256 11.51 -14.86 -0.29
CA ASN A 256 10.40 -14.52 -1.20
C ASN A 256 9.78 -13.16 -0.83
N LEU A 257 9.67 -12.85 0.46
CA LEU A 257 9.16 -11.55 0.89
C LEU A 257 10.14 -10.42 0.53
N GLN A 258 11.45 -10.65 0.65
CA GLN A 258 12.49 -9.70 0.24
C GLN A 258 12.50 -9.44 -1.27
N GLU A 259 12.38 -10.49 -2.08
CA GLU A 259 12.19 -10.40 -3.52
C GLU A 259 10.91 -9.61 -3.85
N LEU A 260 9.78 -9.92 -3.21
CA LEU A 260 8.53 -9.19 -3.37
C LEU A 260 8.70 -7.68 -3.12
N LEU A 261 9.32 -7.30 -1.99
CA LEU A 261 9.63 -5.89 -1.66
C LEU A 261 10.50 -5.22 -2.73
N THR A 262 11.43 -5.96 -3.32
CA THR A 262 12.31 -5.44 -4.38
C THR A 262 11.53 -5.22 -5.68
N HIS A 263 10.74 -6.21 -6.10
CA HIS A 263 9.94 -6.14 -7.31
C HIS A 263 8.87 -5.04 -7.24
N THR A 264 8.15 -4.90 -6.12
CA THR A 264 7.13 -3.85 -5.96
C THR A 264 7.72 -2.45 -6.05
N ARG A 265 8.91 -2.22 -5.44
CA ARG A 265 9.61 -0.93 -5.54
C ARG A 265 10.08 -0.64 -6.96
N ASN A 266 10.72 -1.61 -7.60
CA ASN A 266 11.23 -1.44 -8.97
C ASN A 266 10.08 -1.10 -9.92
N THR A 267 8.93 -1.78 -9.83
CA THR A 267 7.75 -1.47 -10.63
C THR A 267 7.24 -0.05 -10.38
N LYS A 268 7.16 0.40 -9.12
CA LYS A 268 6.74 1.76 -8.78
C LYS A 268 7.69 2.81 -9.38
N LEU A 269 9.00 2.60 -9.26
CA LEU A 269 10.02 3.49 -9.84
C LEU A 269 9.93 3.53 -11.37
N SER A 270 9.81 2.37 -12.04
CA SER A 270 9.63 2.30 -13.49
C SER A 270 8.35 3.01 -13.95
N ALA A 271 7.26 2.93 -13.18
CA ALA A 271 6.02 3.63 -13.49
C ALA A 271 6.17 5.16 -13.44
N TYR A 272 7.04 5.68 -12.55
CA TYR A 272 7.35 7.10 -12.47
C TYR A 272 8.24 7.59 -13.61
N SER A 273 9.19 6.75 -14.06
CA SER A 273 10.08 7.06 -15.18
C SER A 273 9.41 6.93 -16.55
N SER A 274 8.36 6.10 -16.67
CA SER A 274 7.63 5.85 -17.93
C SER A 274 6.62 6.95 -18.29
N GLN A 275 6.91 8.21 -17.93
CA GLN A 275 6.11 9.36 -18.36
C GLN A 275 6.02 9.32 -19.90
N PRO A 276 4.82 9.37 -20.49
CA PRO A 276 4.72 9.31 -21.93
C PRO A 276 5.44 10.51 -22.52
N PHE A 277 6.44 10.26 -23.36
CA PHE A 277 6.85 11.22 -24.39
C PHE A 277 5.62 11.43 -25.27
N ILE A 278 4.79 12.41 -24.90
CA ILE A 278 3.77 12.98 -25.77
C ILE A 278 4.55 13.80 -26.80
N ASN A 279 5.14 13.13 -27.80
CA ASN A 279 5.40 13.65 -29.15
C ASN A 279 6.22 12.63 -29.94
N GLN A 280 5.73 12.32 -31.15
CA GLN A 280 6.32 11.51 -32.21
C GLN A 280 6.25 9.98 -32.05
N PHE A 281 5.10 9.41 -32.42
CA PHE A 281 5.11 8.08 -33.06
C PHE A 281 4.40 8.18 -34.41
N SER A 282 5.19 8.20 -35.47
CA SER A 282 4.75 7.83 -36.82
C SER A 282 4.41 6.33 -36.83
N PRO A 283 3.54 5.86 -37.73
CA PRO A 283 3.20 4.44 -37.82
C PRO A 283 4.48 3.62 -38.05
N ILE A 284 4.73 2.62 -37.21
CA ILE A 284 5.80 1.66 -37.46
C ILE A 284 5.31 0.73 -38.55
N ASP A 285 5.92 0.82 -39.73
CA ASP A 285 5.76 -0.17 -40.78
C ASP A 285 6.26 -1.53 -40.29
N ASN A 286 5.42 -2.55 -40.43
CA ASN A 286 5.70 -3.94 -40.10
C ASN A 286 6.76 -4.52 -41.05
N ALA A 287 8.03 -4.21 -40.81
CA ALA A 287 9.15 -4.94 -41.38
C ALA A 287 10.34 -4.83 -40.44
N ASN A 288 10.89 -5.98 -40.04
CA ASN A 288 12.10 -6.16 -39.22
C ASN A 288 11.87 -6.29 -37.70
N ALA A 289 11.06 -7.29 -37.32
CA ALA A 289 11.17 -7.90 -36.00
C ALA A 289 12.06 -9.15 -36.10
N SER A 290 13.37 -8.97 -35.97
CA SER A 290 14.29 -10.07 -35.66
C SER A 290 15.39 -9.55 -34.75
N SER A 291 15.56 -10.22 -33.61
CA SER A 291 16.56 -10.04 -32.54
C SER A 291 16.30 -8.95 -31.48
N ILE A 292 15.23 -9.11 -30.67
CA ILE A 292 15.10 -8.51 -29.32
C ILE A 292 14.43 -9.55 -28.40
N GLU A 293 14.89 -9.65 -27.16
CA GLU A 293 14.53 -10.66 -26.16
C GLU A 293 13.00 -10.77 -25.88
N HIS A 294 12.52 -12.02 -25.79
CA HIS A 294 11.10 -12.40 -25.87
C HIS A 294 10.20 -12.00 -24.68
N ASN A 295 10.72 -11.51 -23.56
CA ASN A 295 9.88 -11.29 -22.36
C ASN A 295 9.25 -9.89 -22.25
N ASN A 296 9.71 -8.91 -23.03
CA ASN A 296 9.19 -7.53 -23.00
C ASN A 296 8.26 -7.19 -24.18
N ILE A 297 8.22 -8.05 -25.20
CA ILE A 297 7.47 -7.81 -26.44
C ILE A 297 5.97 -8.01 -26.20
N ASP A 298 5.55 -9.03 -25.45
CA ASP A 298 4.12 -9.33 -25.26
C ASP A 298 3.38 -8.23 -24.48
N SER A 299 3.96 -7.72 -23.39
CA SER A 299 3.32 -6.68 -22.58
C SER A 299 3.22 -5.35 -23.32
N GLN A 300 4.25 -4.98 -24.10
CA GLN A 300 4.28 -3.76 -24.89
C GLN A 300 3.42 -3.87 -26.15
N TYR A 301 3.39 -5.03 -26.81
CA TYR A 301 2.49 -5.34 -27.94
C TYR A 301 1.02 -5.29 -27.52
N HIS A 302 0.69 -5.87 -26.35
CA HIS A 302 -0.68 -5.80 -25.83
C HIS A 302 -1.06 -4.38 -25.41
N LEU A 303 -0.13 -3.60 -24.84
CA LEU A 303 -0.38 -2.19 -24.53
C LEU A 303 -0.68 -1.38 -25.80
N ASN A 304 0.05 -1.62 -26.89
CA ASN A 304 -0.18 -0.97 -28.18
C ASN A 304 -1.58 -1.22 -28.74
N LYS A 305 -2.23 -2.34 -28.39
CA LYS A 305 -3.63 -2.61 -28.76
C LYS A 305 -4.63 -1.64 -28.11
N PHE A 306 -4.28 -1.06 -26.96
CA PHE A 306 -5.10 -0.06 -26.27
C PHE A 306 -4.72 1.38 -26.65
N LEU A 307 -3.58 1.57 -27.30
CA LEU A 307 -3.13 2.88 -27.77
C LEU A 307 -3.74 3.17 -29.14
N ASN A 308 -4.96 3.74 -29.13
CA ASN A 308 -5.54 4.37 -30.30
C ASN A 308 -5.51 5.91 -30.17
N SER A 309 -5.84 6.61 -31.25
CA SER A 309 -5.91 8.08 -31.27
C SER A 309 -6.94 8.67 -30.32
N GLU A 310 -7.75 7.86 -29.63
CA GLU A 310 -8.77 8.29 -28.66
C GLU A 310 -8.32 8.10 -27.19
N THR A 311 -7.13 7.56 -26.96
CA THR A 311 -6.68 7.18 -25.62
C THR A 311 -5.63 8.16 -25.05
N ILE A 312 -5.72 8.47 -23.76
CA ILE A 312 -4.74 9.29 -23.02
C ILE A 312 -4.18 8.45 -21.87
N PHE A 313 -2.86 8.22 -21.89
CA PHE A 313 -2.20 7.50 -20.81
C PHE A 313 -1.88 8.43 -19.64
N LEU A 314 -2.50 8.17 -18.50
CA LEU A 314 -2.26 8.90 -17.26
C LEU A 314 -0.97 8.44 -16.59
N PRO A 315 -0.14 9.37 -16.08
CA PRO A 315 1.08 9.01 -15.37
C PRO A 315 0.71 8.33 -14.05
N SER A 316 1.33 7.20 -13.77
CA SER A 316 1.04 6.36 -12.60
C SER A 316 1.91 6.78 -11.42
N THR A 317 1.59 7.94 -10.83
CA THR A 317 2.39 8.62 -9.80
C THR A 317 1.89 8.41 -8.36
N GLY A 318 0.92 7.52 -8.17
CA GLY A 318 0.21 7.31 -6.92
C GLY A 318 0.94 6.45 -5.89
N PRO A 319 0.36 6.30 -4.68
CA PRO A 319 0.88 5.43 -3.65
C PRO A 319 0.78 3.95 -4.05
N THR A 320 1.57 3.12 -3.36
CA THR A 320 1.38 1.66 -3.42
C THR A 320 0.18 1.31 -2.57
N ILE A 321 -0.79 0.57 -3.12
CA ILE A 321 -1.88 0.00 -2.32
C ILE A 321 -1.39 -1.33 -1.74
N VAL A 322 -1.56 -1.51 -0.44
CA VAL A 322 -1.23 -2.77 0.25
C VAL A 322 -2.45 -3.25 1.00
N HIS A 323 -2.87 -4.48 0.72
CA HIS A 323 -4.00 -5.09 1.42
C HIS A 323 -3.75 -6.55 1.77
N CYS A 324 -4.41 -7.00 2.82
CA CYS A 324 -4.57 -8.40 3.14
C CYS A 324 -6.06 -8.70 3.24
N SER A 325 -6.54 -9.33 4.31
CA SER A 325 -7.98 -9.43 4.56
C SER A 325 -8.52 -8.19 5.28
N ALA A 326 -7.97 -7.85 6.45
CA ALA A 326 -8.38 -6.68 7.22
C ALA A 326 -7.64 -5.38 6.82
N GLY A 327 -6.48 -5.51 6.17
CA GLY A 327 -5.60 -4.38 5.89
C GLY A 327 -4.78 -3.92 7.10
N CYS A 328 -4.51 -4.80 8.06
CA CYS A 328 -3.88 -4.43 9.34
C CYS A 328 -2.57 -5.20 9.57
N GLY A 329 -2.65 -6.50 9.89
CA GLY A 329 -1.49 -7.32 10.28
C GLY A 329 -0.43 -7.46 9.17
N ARG A 330 -0.67 -8.34 8.20
CA ARG A 330 0.27 -8.58 7.08
C ARG A 330 0.59 -7.30 6.29
N THR A 331 -0.42 -6.46 6.08
CA THR A 331 -0.28 -5.14 5.45
C THR A 331 0.74 -4.28 6.17
N GLY A 332 0.63 -4.18 7.50
CA GLY A 332 1.57 -3.38 8.29
C GLY A 332 2.96 -3.96 8.37
N THR A 333 3.07 -5.28 8.46
CA THR A 333 4.36 -5.97 8.36
C THR A 333 5.04 -5.65 7.03
N PHE A 334 4.34 -5.78 5.90
CA PHE A 334 4.90 -5.47 4.59
C PHE A 334 5.37 -4.02 4.47
N ILE A 335 4.52 -3.05 4.85
CA ILE A 335 4.85 -1.62 4.74
C ILE A 335 6.06 -1.25 5.59
N ILE A 336 6.16 -1.75 6.83
CA ILE A 336 7.32 -1.47 7.68
C ILE A 336 8.60 -2.06 7.08
N LEU A 337 8.56 -3.30 6.60
CA LEU A 337 9.70 -3.91 5.93
C LEU A 337 10.09 -3.14 4.66
N ASP A 338 9.11 -2.63 3.91
CA ASP A 338 9.36 -1.83 2.70
C ASP A 338 10.06 -0.51 3.03
N ILE A 339 9.67 0.16 4.11
CA ILE A 339 10.30 1.42 4.49
C ILE A 339 11.71 1.18 5.05
N ILE A 340 11.88 0.20 5.94
CA ILE A 340 13.17 -0.05 6.61
C ILE A 340 14.22 -0.58 5.63
N CYS A 341 13.85 -1.54 4.77
CA CYS A 341 14.80 -2.06 3.79
C CYS A 341 15.25 -0.97 2.79
N GLU A 342 14.35 -0.04 2.40
CA GLU A 342 14.71 1.11 1.57
C GLU A 342 15.62 2.08 2.32
N TYR A 343 15.31 2.37 3.58
CA TYR A 343 16.08 3.27 4.43
C TYR A 343 17.55 2.84 4.53
N PHE A 344 17.79 1.57 4.87
CA PHE A 344 19.14 1.03 5.00
C PHE A 344 19.82 0.71 3.66
N LYS A 345 19.06 0.40 2.60
CA LYS A 345 19.63 0.28 1.24
C LYS A 345 20.29 1.58 0.78
N ASN A 346 19.78 2.73 1.25
CA ASN A 346 20.32 4.05 0.96
C ASN A 346 21.44 4.50 1.92
N ASN A 347 22.11 3.56 2.62
CA ASN A 347 23.22 3.81 3.55
C ASN A 347 22.92 4.83 4.67
N LYS A 348 21.65 4.95 5.06
CA LYS A 348 21.27 5.75 6.22
C LYS A 348 21.53 4.98 7.51
N ASP A 349 21.81 5.70 8.60
CA ASP A 349 21.84 5.17 9.96
C ASP A 349 20.70 5.78 10.78
N TYR A 350 20.23 5.05 11.78
CA TYR A 350 19.13 5.46 12.65
C TYR A 350 19.51 5.33 14.12
N SER A 351 19.41 6.43 14.85
CA SER A 351 19.66 6.45 16.30
C SER A 351 18.40 6.04 17.06
N GLY A 352 18.24 4.75 17.32
CA GLY A 352 17.10 4.23 18.09
C GLY A 352 16.55 2.96 17.46
N ASP A 353 15.32 2.58 17.86
CA ASP A 353 14.62 1.43 17.31
C ASP A 353 13.61 1.87 16.24
N ILE A 354 14.07 1.92 14.98
CA ILE A 354 13.24 2.30 13.83
C ILE A 354 12.02 1.38 13.64
N ILE A 355 12.10 0.11 14.08
CA ILE A 355 10.98 -0.84 13.98
C ILE A 355 9.88 -0.41 14.95
N TYR A 356 10.22 -0.21 16.22
CA TYR A 356 9.29 0.27 17.24
C TYR A 356 8.67 1.62 16.84
N ASP A 357 9.50 2.52 16.33
CA ASP A 357 9.12 3.88 15.97
C ASP A 357 8.08 3.93 14.84
N LEU A 358 8.31 3.17 13.77
CA LEU A 358 7.34 3.02 12.68
C LEU A 358 6.09 2.26 13.13
N PHE A 359 6.25 1.22 13.94
CA PHE A 359 5.12 0.46 14.50
C PHE A 359 4.19 1.36 15.31
N PHE A 360 4.75 2.18 16.19
CA PHE A 360 4.02 3.17 16.97
C PHE A 360 3.32 4.19 16.06
N ALA A 361 4.05 4.85 15.16
CA ALA A 361 3.51 5.87 14.27
C ALA A 361 2.36 5.34 13.38
N PHE A 362 2.49 4.11 12.86
CA PHE A 362 1.47 3.53 12.00
C PHE A 362 0.25 2.98 12.76
N ARG A 363 0.39 2.60 14.03
CA ARG A 363 -0.75 2.29 14.90
C ARG A 363 -1.62 3.52 15.21
N LEU A 364 -1.07 4.73 15.06
CA LEU A 364 -1.84 5.98 15.10
C LEU A 364 -2.60 6.25 13.79
N GLN A 365 -2.15 5.70 12.67
CA GLN A 365 -2.74 5.91 11.34
C GLN A 365 -3.72 4.81 10.92
N ARG A 366 -3.56 3.58 11.39
CA ARG A 366 -4.51 2.49 11.14
C ARG A 366 -4.60 1.53 12.32
N VAL A 367 -5.83 1.19 12.68
CA VAL A 367 -6.10 0.25 13.77
C VAL A 367 -5.42 -1.11 13.52
N TYR A 368 -4.85 -1.69 14.57
CA TYR A 368 -4.23 -3.02 14.57
C TYR A 368 -3.11 -3.27 13.54
N PHE A 369 -2.48 -2.21 13.03
CA PHE A 369 -1.32 -2.32 12.12
C PHE A 369 -0.19 -3.14 12.76
N ILE A 370 0.26 -4.22 12.11
CA ILE A 370 0.98 -5.34 12.77
C ILE A 370 0.14 -5.87 13.95
N GLN A 371 -0.69 -6.87 13.70
CA GLN A 371 -1.80 -7.24 14.57
C GLN A 371 -1.38 -8.16 15.73
N THR A 372 -0.31 -8.95 15.57
CA THR A 372 0.14 -9.92 16.57
C THR A 372 1.59 -9.68 16.98
N LEU A 373 1.95 -10.12 18.18
CA LEU A 373 3.33 -10.11 18.66
C LEU A 373 4.25 -10.91 17.71
N ASP A 374 3.79 -12.07 17.23
CA ASP A 374 4.55 -12.89 16.27
C ASP A 374 4.89 -12.13 14.98
N GLN A 375 3.98 -11.29 14.49
CA GLN A 375 4.25 -10.45 13.33
C GLN A 375 5.30 -9.38 13.63
N LEU A 376 5.29 -8.80 14.83
CA LEU A 376 6.30 -7.83 15.24
C LEU A 376 7.67 -8.51 15.42
N LEU A 377 7.73 -9.64 16.14
CA LEU A 377 8.93 -10.47 16.29
C LEU A 377 9.52 -10.87 14.93
N PHE A 378 8.64 -11.23 13.98
CA PHE A 378 9.06 -11.52 12.61
C PHE A 378 9.69 -10.31 11.92
N VAL A 379 9.20 -9.08 12.12
CA VAL A 379 9.84 -7.87 11.58
C VAL A 379 11.26 -7.71 12.13
N TYR A 380 11.45 -7.83 13.44
CA TYR A 380 12.79 -7.77 14.06
C TYR A 380 13.73 -8.84 13.48
N SER A 381 13.27 -10.09 13.43
CA SER A 381 14.04 -11.21 12.87
C SER A 381 14.39 -11.00 11.39
N PHE A 382 13.42 -10.56 10.59
CA PHE A 382 13.60 -10.30 9.16
C PHE A 382 14.64 -9.21 8.93
N ILE A 383 14.52 -8.07 9.62
CA ILE A 383 15.45 -6.94 9.46
C ILE A 383 16.84 -7.32 9.96
N TYR A 384 16.94 -8.08 11.05
CA TYR A 384 18.24 -8.58 11.53
C TYR A 384 18.94 -9.42 10.47
N LYS A 385 18.19 -10.33 9.82
CA LYS A 385 18.74 -11.11 8.71
C LYS A 385 19.12 -10.22 7.53
N TYR A 386 18.24 -9.31 7.10
CA TYR A 386 18.49 -8.39 5.98
C TYR A 386 19.75 -7.54 6.18
N LEU A 387 20.02 -7.05 7.39
CA LEU A 387 21.20 -6.23 7.69
C LEU A 387 22.51 -7.02 7.83
N ASN A 388 22.44 -8.34 8.00
CA ASN A 388 23.61 -9.23 8.05
C ASN A 388 23.88 -9.94 6.73
N GLU A 389 22.83 -10.19 5.96
CA GLU A 389 22.84 -10.81 4.64
C GLU A 389 22.05 -9.93 3.65
N PRO A 390 22.54 -8.71 3.35
CA PRO A 390 21.87 -7.87 2.37
C PRO A 390 21.84 -8.60 1.02
N PRO A 391 20.76 -8.43 0.23
CA PRO A 391 20.68 -9.04 -1.09
C PRO A 391 21.85 -8.53 -1.95
N GLN A 392 22.50 -9.45 -2.67
CA GLN A 392 23.55 -9.12 -3.64
C GLN A 392 23.02 -8.27 -4.78
#